data_AF-G4TJN9-F1
#
_entry.id   AF-G4TJN9-F1
#
_cell.length_a   1.000
_cell.length_b   1.000
_cell.length_c   1.000
_cell.angle_alpha   90.00
_cell.angle_beta   90.00
_cell.angle_gamma   90.00
#
_symmetry.space_group_name_H-M   'P 1'
#
loop_
_entity.id
_entity.type
_entity.pdbx_description
1 polymer ?
#
loop_
_entity_poly.entity_id
_entity_poly.type
_entity_poly.pdbx_seq_one_letter_code
_entity_poly.pdbx_strand_id
1 'polypeptide(L)'
;MTDVEELGSDLSLAHAQKRDQIMSETELSAREEYDYTKREARHHHRFYERTGDIVIQVQSAILKVHLRFLTKYSNILAELIEVPRSEQDEGTESRPLLIHGDDVHGWEALLSYFYPEDHFKAYSPSWEEAMNLWPMAEKYQMASLLEVVEQHIQEKTKTMQQVVRVTELARRLARVEAAKQAVAAVFIAKLVDVFAAATF
;
A
#
# COMPACT_ATOMS: atom_id res chain seq x y z
N MET A 1 44.34 36.62 -11.03
CA MET A 1 43.71 36.66 -9.69
C MET A 1 42.36 35.95 -9.82
N THR A 2 42.40 34.73 -10.35
CA THR A 2 41.24 34.06 -10.98
C THR A 2 41.23 32.55 -10.72
N ASP A 3 42.25 32.01 -10.04
CA ASP A 3 42.41 30.56 -9.88
C ASP A 3 41.87 30.01 -8.55
N VAL A 4 41.31 30.86 -7.69
CA VAL A 4 40.84 30.46 -6.35
C VAL A 4 39.32 30.23 -6.31
N GLU A 5 38.55 30.83 -7.22
CA GLU A 5 37.09 30.65 -7.26
C GLU A 5 36.67 29.35 -7.98
N GLU A 6 37.46 28.83 -8.92
CA GLU A 6 37.14 27.63 -9.68
C GLU A 6 37.27 26.34 -8.84
N LEU A 7 38.21 26.30 -7.89
CA LEU A 7 38.42 25.15 -6.98
C LEU A 7 37.30 25.00 -5.94
N GLY A 8 36.63 26.08 -5.54
CA GLY A 8 35.52 26.05 -4.59
C GLY A 8 34.23 25.47 -5.18
N SER A 9 34.01 25.70 -6.48
CA SER A 9 32.89 25.17 -7.27
C SER A 9 32.94 23.64 -7.35
N ASP A 10 34.09 23.09 -7.71
CA ASP A 10 34.26 21.65 -7.96
C ASP A 10 34.18 20.81 -6.68
N LEU A 11 34.67 21.35 -5.56
CA LEU A 11 34.53 20.72 -4.24
C LEU A 11 33.08 20.68 -3.74
N SER A 12 32.25 21.68 -4.09
CA SER A 12 30.83 21.68 -3.74
C SER A 12 30.03 20.66 -4.57
N LEU A 13 30.34 20.54 -5.86
CA LEU A 13 29.70 19.60 -6.77
C LEU A 13 30.02 18.14 -6.40
N ALA A 14 31.28 17.85 -6.08
CA ALA A 14 31.71 16.51 -5.67
C ALA A 14 31.07 16.06 -4.34
N HIS A 15 30.87 16.97 -3.38
CA HIS A 15 30.19 16.64 -2.12
C HIS A 15 28.68 16.40 -2.30
N ALA A 16 28.03 17.13 -3.21
CA ALA A 16 26.61 16.90 -3.54
C ALA A 16 26.42 15.53 -4.20
N GLN A 17 27.22 15.21 -5.21
CA GLN A 17 27.17 13.91 -5.89
C GLN A 17 27.44 12.73 -4.94
N LYS A 18 28.39 12.88 -4.01
CA LYS A 18 28.67 11.85 -3.00
C LYS A 18 27.53 11.68 -2.00
N ARG A 19 26.83 12.76 -1.62
CA ARG A 19 25.63 12.68 -0.78
C ARG A 19 24.48 11.98 -1.50
N ASP A 20 24.24 12.32 -2.76
CA ASP A 20 23.18 11.71 -3.55
C ASP A 20 23.43 10.20 -3.77
N GLN A 21 24.69 9.82 -3.98
CA GLN A 21 25.08 8.41 -4.10
C GLN A 21 24.84 7.63 -2.79
N ILE A 22 25.25 8.18 -1.63
CA ILE A 22 25.05 7.56 -0.32
C ILE A 22 23.56 7.44 0.03
N MET A 23 22.74 8.45 -0.30
CA MET A 23 21.29 8.38 -0.10
C MET A 23 20.66 7.28 -0.97
N SER A 24 21.10 7.15 -2.23
CA SER A 24 20.59 6.10 -3.12
C SER A 24 20.94 4.69 -2.67
N GLU A 25 22.17 4.47 -2.19
CA GLU A 25 22.63 3.16 -1.69
C GLU A 25 21.91 2.76 -0.40
N THR A 26 21.61 3.74 0.47
CA THR A 26 20.86 3.52 1.72
C THR A 26 19.40 3.16 1.43
N GLU A 27 18.74 3.85 0.50
CA GLU A 27 17.36 3.54 0.08
C GLU A 27 17.25 2.20 -0.64
N LEU A 28 18.24 1.84 -1.46
CA LEU A 28 18.31 0.53 -2.12
C LEU A 28 18.50 -0.60 -1.12
N SER A 29 19.41 -0.42 -0.15
CA SER A 29 19.63 -1.38 0.94
C SER A 29 18.37 -1.57 1.79
N ALA A 30 17.68 -0.48 2.15
CA ALA A 30 16.42 -0.55 2.89
C ALA A 30 15.31 -1.23 2.09
N ARG A 31 15.23 -1.00 0.77
CA ARG A 31 14.25 -1.67 -0.11
C ARG A 31 14.47 -3.19 -0.17
N GLU A 32 15.71 -3.64 -0.18
CA GLU A 32 16.01 -5.08 -0.13
C GLU A 32 15.72 -5.66 1.26
N GLU A 33 15.97 -4.91 2.34
CA GLU A 33 15.68 -5.33 3.71
C GLU A 33 14.19 -5.58 3.95
N TYR A 34 13.30 -4.81 3.31
CA TYR A 34 11.85 -4.94 3.44
C TYR A 34 11.16 -5.70 2.29
N ASP A 35 11.91 -6.37 1.42
CA ASP A 35 11.32 -7.25 0.40
C ASP A 35 10.88 -8.59 1.03
N TYR A 36 9.58 -8.77 1.23
CA TYR A 36 8.96 -9.99 1.75
C TYR A 36 8.51 -10.97 0.65
N THR A 37 8.82 -10.71 -0.62
CA THR A 37 8.35 -11.51 -1.75
C THR A 37 9.23 -12.74 -2.06
N LYS A 38 10.50 -12.76 -1.62
CA LYS A 38 11.50 -13.76 -2.08
C LYS A 38 12.44 -14.33 -1.03
N ARG A 39 12.05 -14.39 0.26
CA ARG A 39 12.98 -14.74 1.35
C ARG A 39 12.39 -15.76 2.35
N GLU A 40 13.19 -16.12 3.36
CA GLU A 40 12.71 -16.84 4.53
C GLU A 40 11.67 -16.02 5.30
N ALA A 41 10.72 -16.70 5.93
CA ALA A 41 9.70 -16.05 6.73
C ALA A 41 10.33 -15.27 7.89
N ARG A 42 9.97 -14.00 8.06
CA ARG A 42 10.48 -13.13 9.12
C ARG A 42 9.43 -12.15 9.61
N HIS A 43 9.64 -11.61 10.82
CA HIS A 43 8.75 -10.60 11.38
C HIS A 43 8.71 -9.35 10.50
N HIS A 44 7.50 -8.85 10.30
CA HIS A 44 7.31 -7.60 9.60
C HIS A 44 7.84 -6.44 10.45
N HIS A 45 8.57 -5.52 9.84
CA HIS A 45 9.27 -4.45 10.56
C HIS A 45 8.30 -3.50 11.27
N ARG A 46 7.16 -3.20 10.65
CA ARG A 46 6.10 -2.34 11.21
C ARG A 46 4.95 -3.10 11.88
N PHE A 47 4.41 -4.12 11.23
CA PHE A 47 3.16 -4.78 11.66
C PHE A 47 3.40 -6.07 12.45
N TYR A 48 4.23 -5.97 13.49
CA TYR A 48 4.44 -7.04 14.46
C TYR A 48 4.15 -6.51 15.87
N GLU A 49 2.85 -6.45 16.20
CA GLU A 49 2.35 -5.88 17.45
C GLU A 49 2.63 -6.81 18.63
N ARG A 50 3.34 -6.31 19.64
CA ARG A 50 3.66 -7.09 20.85
C ARG A 50 2.40 -7.62 21.54
N THR A 51 1.33 -6.84 21.54
CA THR A 51 0.03 -7.16 22.17
C THR A 51 -0.96 -7.80 21.21
N GLY A 52 -0.56 -8.11 19.97
CA GLY A 52 -1.40 -8.83 19.02
C GLY A 52 -1.75 -10.23 19.53
N ASP A 53 -2.97 -10.65 19.26
CA ASP A 53 -3.56 -11.93 19.68
C ASP A 53 -3.67 -12.94 18.52
N ILE A 54 -3.27 -12.53 17.30
CA ILE A 54 -3.13 -13.43 16.15
C ILE A 54 -1.84 -13.16 15.38
N VAL A 55 -1.16 -14.23 14.99
CA VAL A 55 0.02 -14.22 14.12
C VAL A 55 -0.36 -14.81 12.78
N ILE A 56 -0.27 -14.00 11.72
CA ILE A 56 -0.55 -14.43 10.34
C ILE A 56 0.74 -14.37 9.52
N GLN A 57 0.84 -15.18 8.49
CA GLN A 57 1.92 -15.12 7.52
C GLN A 57 1.37 -14.89 6.12
N VAL A 58 1.85 -13.84 5.46
CA VAL A 58 1.54 -13.50 4.06
C VAL A 58 2.87 -13.50 3.32
N GLN A 59 3.02 -14.38 2.33
CA GLN A 59 4.33 -14.61 1.68
C GLN A 59 5.42 -14.90 2.75
N SER A 60 6.49 -14.10 2.80
CA SER A 60 7.57 -14.21 3.79
C SER A 60 7.40 -13.25 4.98
N ALA A 61 6.30 -12.48 5.03
CA ALA A 61 6.02 -11.57 6.13
C ALA A 61 5.20 -12.26 7.22
N ILE A 62 5.76 -12.32 8.43
CA ILE A 62 5.04 -12.71 9.64
C ILE A 62 4.51 -11.42 10.28
N LEU A 63 3.20 -11.32 10.37
CA LEU A 63 2.46 -10.18 10.90
C LEU A 63 1.84 -10.61 12.23
N LYS A 64 1.94 -9.78 13.26
CA LYS A 64 1.26 -10.00 14.54
C LYS A 64 0.33 -8.84 14.80
N VAL A 65 -0.97 -9.10 14.90
CA VAL A 65 -2.00 -8.05 14.92
C VAL A 65 -3.12 -8.39 15.90
N HIS A 66 -4.00 -7.43 16.17
CA HIS A 66 -5.20 -7.64 16.97
C HIS A 66 -6.37 -8.11 16.09
N LEU A 67 -6.87 -9.30 16.39
CA LEU A 67 -7.96 -10.02 15.75
C LEU A 67 -9.21 -9.14 15.61
N ARG A 68 -9.51 -8.37 16.65
CA ARG A 68 -10.67 -7.45 16.66
C ARG A 68 -10.74 -6.52 15.46
N PHE A 69 -9.60 -6.11 14.89
CA PHE A 69 -9.62 -5.25 13.70
C PHE A 69 -9.97 -6.05 12.46
N LEU A 70 -9.46 -7.26 12.33
CA LEU A 70 -9.78 -8.12 11.18
C LEU A 70 -11.27 -8.50 11.18
N THR A 71 -11.79 -8.94 12.33
CA THR A 71 -13.17 -9.45 12.44
C THR A 71 -14.23 -8.37 12.48
N LYS A 72 -13.92 -7.18 13.01
CA LYS A 72 -14.85 -6.04 13.02
C LYS A 72 -15.18 -5.54 11.63
N TYR A 73 -14.22 -5.56 10.71
CA TYR A 73 -14.36 -4.98 9.38
C TYR A 73 -14.64 -6.02 8.28
N SER A 74 -14.48 -7.32 8.55
CA SER A 74 -14.71 -8.38 7.58
C SER A 74 -15.28 -9.66 8.21
N ASN A 75 -16.47 -10.05 7.73
CA ASN A 75 -17.07 -11.34 8.06
C ASN A 75 -16.26 -12.50 7.48
N ILE A 76 -15.67 -12.33 6.30
CA ILE A 76 -14.81 -13.35 5.67
C ILE A 76 -13.59 -13.64 6.53
N LEU A 77 -12.94 -12.61 7.08
CA LEU A 77 -11.82 -12.79 8.02
C LEU A 77 -12.28 -13.39 9.34
N ALA A 78 -13.44 -12.99 9.86
CA ALA A 78 -14.02 -13.62 11.06
C ALA A 78 -14.21 -15.12 10.86
N GLU A 79 -14.89 -15.53 9.79
CA GLU A 79 -15.10 -16.94 9.46
C GLU A 79 -13.78 -17.68 9.26
N LEU A 80 -12.84 -17.12 8.50
CA LEU A 80 -11.53 -17.73 8.23
C LEU A 80 -10.76 -18.06 9.52
N ILE A 81 -10.94 -17.24 10.55
CA ILE A 81 -10.26 -17.36 11.84
C ILE A 81 -11.05 -18.25 12.81
N GLU A 82 -12.39 -18.19 12.78
CA GLU A 82 -13.26 -18.98 13.65
C GLU A 82 -13.44 -20.45 13.21
N VAL A 83 -13.14 -20.80 11.96
CA VAL A 83 -13.23 -22.21 11.49
C VAL A 83 -12.42 -23.10 12.44
N PRO A 84 -13.05 -24.06 13.14
CA PRO A 84 -12.34 -24.99 14.03
C PRO A 84 -11.38 -25.82 13.20
N ARG A 85 -10.10 -25.42 13.19
CA ARG A 85 -9.06 -26.19 12.52
C ARG A 85 -8.79 -27.40 13.41
N SER A 86 -8.83 -28.58 12.81
CA SER A 86 -8.63 -29.87 13.49
C SER A 86 -7.27 -30.00 14.20
N GLU A 87 -6.39 -29.02 14.02
CA GLU A 87 -5.10 -28.90 14.67
C GLU A 87 -5.08 -27.64 15.54
N GLN A 88 -4.85 -27.79 16.84
CA GLN A 88 -5.27 -26.81 17.85
C GLN A 88 -4.50 -25.46 17.92
N ASP A 89 -3.48 -25.18 17.10
CA ASP A 89 -2.56 -24.06 17.38
C ASP A 89 -2.21 -23.17 16.17
N GLU A 90 -3.07 -23.00 15.16
CA GLU A 90 -2.77 -22.02 14.09
C GLU A 90 -3.04 -20.59 14.56
N GLY A 91 -2.28 -19.62 14.02
CA GLY A 91 -2.39 -18.23 14.44
C GLY A 91 -1.49 -17.86 15.63
N THR A 92 -0.57 -18.76 16.01
CA THR A 92 0.36 -18.58 17.13
C THR A 92 1.76 -18.21 16.65
N GLU A 93 2.65 -17.77 17.53
CA GLU A 93 4.04 -17.44 17.16
C GLU A 93 4.82 -18.63 16.60
N SER A 94 4.59 -19.83 17.14
CA SER A 94 5.22 -21.06 16.65
C SER A 94 4.57 -21.60 15.39
N ARG A 95 3.32 -21.21 15.11
CA ARG A 95 2.57 -21.67 13.94
C ARG A 95 1.63 -20.58 13.43
N PRO A 96 2.18 -19.61 12.66
CA PRO A 96 1.39 -18.54 12.06
C PRO A 96 0.28 -19.08 11.17
N LEU A 97 -0.85 -18.37 11.14
CA LEU A 97 -1.93 -18.63 10.19
C LEU A 97 -1.48 -18.22 8.79
N LEU A 98 -1.31 -19.19 7.89
CA LEU A 98 -0.87 -18.93 6.51
C LEU A 98 -2.02 -18.37 5.67
N ILE A 99 -1.79 -17.19 5.08
CA ILE A 99 -2.71 -16.56 4.14
C ILE A 99 -2.16 -16.72 2.72
N HIS A 100 -2.78 -17.61 1.96
CA HIS A 100 -2.36 -17.90 0.58
C HIS A 100 -3.06 -17.00 -0.44
N GLY A 101 -2.33 -16.72 -1.53
CA GLY A 101 -2.83 -15.96 -2.68
C GLY A 101 -2.86 -14.45 -2.49
N ASP A 102 -2.51 -13.95 -1.31
CA ASP A 102 -2.40 -12.51 -1.05
C ASP A 102 -1.01 -11.97 -1.23
N ASP A 103 -0.98 -10.67 -1.51
CA ASP A 103 0.22 -9.89 -1.60
C ASP A 103 0.49 -9.12 -0.30
N VAL A 104 1.76 -9.08 0.11
CA VAL A 104 2.17 -8.39 1.33
C VAL A 104 1.81 -6.90 1.29
N HIS A 105 1.90 -6.24 0.13
CA HIS A 105 1.59 -4.81 0.02
C HIS A 105 0.11 -4.50 0.21
N GLY A 106 -0.77 -5.43 -0.18
CA GLY A 106 -2.19 -5.34 0.14
C GLY A 106 -2.44 -5.40 1.64
N TRP A 107 -1.77 -6.32 2.33
CA TRP A 107 -1.83 -6.42 3.79
C TRP A 107 -1.21 -5.22 4.49
N GLU A 108 -0.08 -4.70 4.03
CA GLU A 108 0.53 -3.46 4.56
C GLU A 108 -0.42 -2.26 4.43
N ALA A 109 -1.08 -2.10 3.28
CA ALA A 109 -2.03 -1.03 3.06
C ALA A 109 -3.26 -1.17 3.97
N LEU A 110 -3.77 -2.39 4.15
CA LEU A 110 -4.89 -2.69 5.04
C LEU A 110 -4.53 -2.46 6.51
N LEU A 111 -3.35 -2.90 6.95
CA LEU A 111 -2.91 -2.70 8.32
C LEU A 111 -2.56 -1.23 8.59
N SER A 112 -2.09 -0.47 7.60
CA SER A 112 -1.92 0.98 7.72
C SER A 112 -3.24 1.71 7.96
N TYR A 113 -4.36 1.17 7.47
CA TYR A 113 -5.69 1.69 7.78
C TYR A 113 -6.10 1.42 9.23
N PHE A 114 -5.79 0.23 9.77
CA PHE A 114 -6.11 -0.13 11.16
C PHE A 114 -5.16 0.47 12.20
N TYR A 115 -3.89 0.69 11.81
CA TYR A 115 -2.82 1.21 12.64
C TYR A 115 -2.23 2.48 12.00
N PRO A 116 -2.98 3.60 12.02
CA PRO A 116 -2.45 4.86 11.52
C PRO A 116 -1.29 5.30 12.41
N GLU A 117 -0.21 5.82 11.79
CA GLU A 117 0.94 6.36 12.54
C GLU A 117 0.56 7.59 13.37
N ASP A 118 -0.43 8.35 12.91
CA ASP A 118 -0.98 9.51 13.59
C ASP A 118 -2.50 9.36 13.74
N HIS A 119 -2.95 9.09 14.96
CA HIS A 119 -4.37 8.93 15.30
C HIS A 119 -5.19 10.23 15.18
N PHE A 120 -4.54 11.39 15.07
CA PHE A 120 -5.21 12.68 14.91
C PHE A 120 -5.43 13.06 13.45
N LYS A 121 -4.78 12.36 12.53
CA LYS A 121 -4.91 12.60 11.09
C LYS A 121 -5.92 11.63 10.48
N ALA A 122 -6.84 12.17 9.69
CA ALA A 122 -7.72 11.34 8.88
C ALA A 122 -6.88 10.45 7.95
N TYR A 123 -7.24 9.17 7.85
CA TYR A 123 -6.59 8.25 6.93
C TYR A 123 -6.71 8.77 5.50
N SER A 124 -5.56 8.99 4.86
CA SER A 124 -5.46 9.46 3.49
C SER A 124 -4.34 8.68 2.82
N PRO A 125 -4.65 7.51 2.21
CA PRO A 125 -3.64 6.70 1.56
C PRO A 125 -3.03 7.46 0.38
N SER A 126 -1.85 7.05 -0.05
CA SER A 126 -1.35 7.37 -1.38
C SER A 126 -2.18 6.63 -2.45
N TRP A 127 -2.06 7.06 -3.70
CA TRP A 127 -2.75 6.38 -4.81
C TRP A 127 -2.29 4.91 -4.96
N GLU A 128 -1.01 4.61 -4.72
CA GLU A 128 -0.49 3.23 -4.77
C GLU A 128 -1.02 2.37 -3.61
N GLU A 129 -1.04 2.91 -2.39
CA GLU A 129 -1.64 2.21 -1.24
C GLU A 129 -3.12 1.92 -1.47
N ALA A 130 -3.87 2.89 -2.02
CA ALA A 130 -5.28 2.67 -2.36
C ALA A 130 -5.46 1.57 -3.42
N MET A 131 -4.59 1.52 -4.44
CA MET A 131 -4.61 0.46 -5.45
C MET A 131 -4.30 -0.92 -4.89
N ASN A 132 -3.42 -1.02 -3.88
CA ASN A 132 -3.13 -2.27 -3.17
C ASN A 132 -4.23 -2.65 -2.17
N LEU A 133 -4.93 -1.66 -1.60
CA LEU A 133 -6.01 -1.88 -0.65
C LEU A 133 -7.31 -2.31 -1.32
N TRP A 134 -7.57 -1.88 -2.56
CA TRP A 134 -8.82 -2.20 -3.27
C TRP A 134 -9.09 -3.71 -3.38
N PRO A 135 -8.14 -4.56 -3.86
CA PRO A 135 -8.37 -6.00 -3.94
C PRO A 135 -8.62 -6.64 -2.58
N MET A 136 -7.99 -6.11 -1.52
CA MET A 136 -8.16 -6.60 -0.15
C MET A 136 -9.56 -6.30 0.36
N ALA A 137 -10.01 -5.05 0.21
CA ALA A 137 -11.35 -4.64 0.61
C ALA A 137 -12.43 -5.43 -0.15
N GLU A 138 -12.22 -5.73 -1.43
CA GLU A 138 -13.13 -6.57 -2.22
C GLU A 138 -13.12 -8.03 -1.75
N LYS A 139 -11.93 -8.67 -1.71
CA LYS A 139 -11.76 -10.07 -1.33
C LYS A 139 -12.36 -10.36 0.04
N TYR A 140 -12.16 -9.45 0.98
CA TYR A 140 -12.60 -9.58 2.37
C TYR A 140 -13.95 -8.89 2.65
N GLN A 141 -14.67 -8.46 1.61
CA GLN A 141 -16.02 -7.89 1.73
C GLN A 141 -16.13 -6.70 2.71
N MET A 142 -15.12 -5.84 2.73
CA MET A 142 -15.07 -4.66 3.58
C MET A 142 -15.76 -3.47 2.92
N ALA A 143 -17.10 -3.52 2.78
CA ALA A 143 -17.87 -2.58 1.96
C ALA A 143 -17.59 -1.09 2.24
N SER A 144 -17.53 -0.69 3.52
CA SER A 144 -17.24 0.71 3.89
C SER A 144 -15.82 1.13 3.52
N LEU A 145 -14.85 0.22 3.60
CA LEU A 145 -13.47 0.52 3.20
C LEU A 145 -13.35 0.60 1.68
N LEU A 146 -14.06 -0.28 0.98
CA LEU A 146 -14.11 -0.30 -0.47
C LEU A 146 -14.61 1.03 -1.04
N GLU A 147 -15.70 1.57 -0.49
CA GLU A 147 -16.25 2.87 -0.90
C GLU A 147 -15.22 4.00 -0.75
N VAL A 148 -14.52 4.05 0.40
CA VAL A 148 -13.47 5.05 0.66
C VAL A 148 -12.32 4.90 -0.34
N VAL A 149 -11.89 3.68 -0.62
CA VAL A 149 -10.81 3.39 -1.57
C VAL A 149 -11.20 3.77 -3.00
N GLU A 150 -12.41 3.43 -3.43
CA GLU A 150 -12.94 3.77 -4.76
C GLU A 150 -13.00 5.29 -4.94
N GLN A 151 -13.57 6.01 -3.98
CA GLN A 151 -13.60 7.48 -4.01
C GLN A 151 -12.18 8.07 -4.10
N HIS A 152 -11.26 7.59 -3.26
CA HIS A 152 -9.89 8.09 -3.25
C HIS A 152 -9.16 7.87 -4.58
N ILE A 153 -9.32 6.69 -5.18
CA ILE A 153 -8.71 6.38 -6.48
C ILE A 153 -9.28 7.28 -7.57
N GLN A 154 -10.59 7.53 -7.58
CA GLN A 154 -11.22 8.45 -8.54
C GLN A 154 -10.66 9.87 -8.39
N GLU A 155 -10.58 10.38 -7.17
CA GLU A 155 -10.08 11.73 -6.90
C GLU A 155 -8.59 11.91 -7.26
N LYS A 156 -7.77 10.88 -7.04
CA LYS A 156 -6.31 10.94 -7.23
C LYS A 156 -5.83 10.46 -8.61
N THR A 157 -6.69 9.86 -9.42
CA THR A 157 -6.34 9.46 -10.79
C THR A 157 -6.28 10.70 -11.69
N LYS A 158 -5.07 11.05 -12.14
CA LYS A 158 -4.80 12.25 -12.96
C LYS A 158 -4.20 11.93 -14.33
N THR A 159 -3.52 10.80 -14.47
CA THR A 159 -2.80 10.46 -15.71
C THR A 159 -3.47 9.32 -16.47
N MET A 160 -3.23 9.25 -17.78
CA MET A 160 -3.73 8.14 -18.61
C MET A 160 -3.15 6.80 -18.16
N GLN A 161 -1.90 6.77 -17.70
CA GLN A 161 -1.28 5.55 -17.18
C GLN A 161 -2.01 5.03 -15.93
N GLN A 162 -2.43 5.93 -15.03
CA GLN A 162 -3.24 5.56 -13.87
C GLN A 162 -4.62 5.03 -14.29
N VAL A 163 -5.27 5.64 -15.29
CA VAL A 163 -6.55 5.15 -15.83
C VAL A 163 -6.43 3.72 -16.35
N VAL A 164 -5.38 3.42 -17.12
CA VAL A 164 -5.14 2.07 -17.64
C VAL A 164 -4.98 1.08 -16.49
N ARG A 165 -4.20 1.43 -15.46
CA ARG A 165 -4.01 0.57 -14.28
C ARG A 165 -5.30 0.34 -13.50
N VAL A 166 -6.08 1.39 -13.25
CA VAL A 166 -7.39 1.27 -12.58
C VAL A 166 -8.35 0.42 -13.40
N THR A 167 -8.42 0.64 -14.71
CA THR A 167 -9.29 -0.12 -15.62
C THR A 167 -8.92 -1.60 -15.63
N GLU A 168 -7.62 -1.91 -15.69
CA GLU A 168 -7.14 -3.28 -15.66
C GLU A 168 -7.45 -3.97 -14.33
N LEU A 169 -7.27 -3.26 -13.20
CA LEU A 169 -7.60 -3.79 -11.89
C LEU A 169 -9.11 -4.01 -11.74
N ALA A 170 -9.92 -3.01 -12.06
CA ALA A 170 -11.37 -3.08 -12.02
C ALA A 170 -11.90 -4.23 -12.90
N ARG A 171 -11.29 -4.47 -14.06
CA ARG A 171 -11.59 -5.63 -14.91
C ARG A 171 -11.31 -6.96 -14.21
N ARG A 172 -10.15 -7.10 -13.53
CA ARG A 172 -9.81 -8.31 -12.77
C ARG A 172 -10.76 -8.57 -11.60
N LEU A 173 -11.24 -7.50 -10.97
CA LEU A 173 -12.21 -7.56 -9.88
C LEU A 173 -13.67 -7.65 -10.37
N ALA A 174 -13.91 -7.78 -11.68
CA ALA A 174 -15.23 -7.76 -12.30
C ALA A 174 -16.09 -6.51 -11.97
N ARG A 175 -15.44 -5.38 -11.65
CA ARG A 175 -16.04 -4.08 -11.31
C ARG A 175 -16.13 -3.17 -12.53
N VAL A 176 -16.95 -3.54 -13.51
CA VAL A 176 -17.08 -2.81 -14.78
C VAL A 176 -17.49 -1.35 -14.60
N GLU A 177 -18.34 -1.04 -13.61
CA GLU A 177 -18.80 0.34 -13.38
C GLU A 177 -17.70 1.25 -12.83
N ALA A 178 -16.85 0.73 -11.94
CA ALA A 178 -15.70 1.46 -11.42
C ALA A 178 -14.70 1.80 -12.55
N ALA A 179 -14.52 0.90 -13.51
CA ALA A 179 -13.71 1.17 -14.70
C ALA A 179 -14.27 2.33 -15.54
N LYS A 180 -15.60 2.37 -15.76
CA LYS A 180 -16.24 3.48 -16.49
C LYS A 180 -16.07 4.81 -15.77
N GLN A 181 -16.26 4.83 -14.45
CA GLN A 181 -16.11 6.03 -13.64
C GLN A 181 -14.68 6.57 -13.66
N ALA A 182 -13.66 5.70 -13.58
CA ALA A 182 -12.27 6.11 -13.67
C ALA A 182 -11.91 6.75 -15.03
N VAL A 183 -12.42 6.19 -16.13
CA VAL A 183 -12.27 6.79 -17.47
C VAL A 183 -12.96 8.15 -17.52
N ALA A 184 -14.20 8.26 -17.06
CA ALA A 184 -14.95 9.51 -17.05
C ALA A 184 -14.25 10.62 -16.25
N ALA A 185 -13.69 10.30 -15.08
CA ALA A 185 -13.00 11.26 -14.22
C ALA A 185 -11.82 11.96 -14.94
N VAL A 186 -11.03 11.23 -15.71
CA VAL A 186 -9.89 11.82 -16.45
C VAL A 186 -10.34 12.61 -17.67
N PHE A 187 -11.39 12.19 -18.36
CA PHE A 187 -11.97 12.99 -19.44
C PHE A 187 -12.50 14.33 -18.92
N ILE A 188 -13.20 14.33 -17.78
CA ILE A 188 -13.70 15.55 -17.14
C ILE A 188 -12.54 16.46 -16.73
N ALA A 189 -11.53 15.93 -16.05
CA ALA A 189 -10.37 16.72 -15.61
C ALA A 189 -9.66 17.41 -16.79
N LYS A 190 -9.43 16.68 -17.89
CA LYS A 190 -8.83 17.25 -19.10
C LYS A 190 -9.70 18.31 -19.77
N LEU A 191 -11.02 18.14 -19.80
CA LEU A 191 -11.92 19.14 -20.35
C LEU A 191 -11.88 20.43 -19.52
N VAL A 192 -11.87 20.33 -18.18
CA VAL A 192 -11.72 21.48 -17.29
C VAL A 192 -10.44 22.25 -17.58
N ASP A 193 -9.31 21.56 -17.73
CA ASP A 193 -8.02 22.19 -18.04
C ASP A 193 -8.04 22.92 -19.40
N VAL A 194 -8.66 22.32 -20.42
CA VAL A 194 -8.80 22.92 -21.75
C VAL A 194 -9.68 24.18 -21.71
N PHE A 195 -10.80 24.14 -20.98
CA PHE A 195 -11.69 25.30 -20.84
C PHE A 195 -11.03 26.43 -20.04
N ALA A 196 -10.27 26.11 -19.00
CA ALA A 196 -9.50 27.09 -18.22
C ALA A 196 -8.39 27.75 -19.07
N ALA A 197 -7.74 27.00 -19.94
CA ALA A 197 -6.72 27.56 -20.85
C ALA A 197 -7.31 28.46 -21.96
N ALA A 198 -8.57 28.24 -22.34
CA ALA A 198 -9.25 29.02 -23.38
C ALA A 198 -9.85 30.35 -22.89
N THR A 199 -9.80 30.64 -21.58
CA THR A 199 -10.38 31.85 -20.97
C THR A 199 -9.37 32.97 -20.71
N PHE A 200 -8.12 32.82 -21.18
CA PHE A 200 -7.05 33.82 -21.12
C PHE A 200 -6.55 34.16 -22.53
#